data_AF-A0A3C1ELZ2-F1
#
_entry.id   AF-A0A3C1ELZ2-F1
#
_cell.length_a   1.000
_cell.length_b   1.000
_cell.length_c   1.000
_cell.angle_alpha   90.00
_cell.angle_beta   90.00
_cell.angle_gamma   90.00
#
_symmetry.space_group_name_H-M   'P 1'
#
loop_
_entity.id
_entity.type
_entity.pdbx_description
1 polymer ?
#
loop_
_entity_poly.entity_id
_entity_poly.type
_entity_poly.pdbx_seq_one_letter_code
_entity_poly.pdbx_strand_id
1 'polypeptide(L)'
;MRFWVYINGEVPGSFSPEELSKLSGFSGTTLVCPAEGEILEKNWRRAGEFSEIMPLLAELSRQQQPPPPAEPPAPADVDKLLDNASHRLFSHVAELMKELENRREEKALVLSLQRQIMDLKDQLLQAREQNAKLETNLPRLAELEASQRQSDDRISSLEATLHGREDALAQLRMQLEKTRGELETAKRRFTETANDLTIRNRLVDKLSRDLTEKEVSLAKALSLIRRLEEDLNRICPDAIQPESREQIQQLSTSKEGNGAKPSAAVDPDAPPRPSYTTDEPRIPANAAAPLPEQPAAQTALTNLLKKLIPRQDH
;
A
#
# COMPACT_ATOMS: atom_id res chain seq x y z
N MET A 1 49.91 0.32 -43.01
CA MET A 1 49.08 -0.44 -42.07
C MET A 1 49.78 -0.50 -40.70
N ARG A 2 49.08 -0.63 -39.57
CA ARG A 2 49.70 -0.83 -38.24
C ARG A 2 49.67 -2.31 -37.84
N PHE A 3 50.67 -2.74 -37.09
CA PHE A 3 50.86 -4.13 -36.71
C PHE A 3 51.13 -4.28 -35.21
N TRP A 4 50.45 -5.22 -34.56
CA TRP A 4 50.77 -5.70 -33.21
C TRP A 4 51.88 -6.74 -33.29
N VAL A 5 52.84 -6.68 -32.38
CA VAL A 5 54.00 -7.58 -32.36
C VAL A 5 54.03 -8.37 -31.06
N TYR A 6 54.40 -9.64 -31.11
CA TYR A 6 54.62 -10.47 -29.95
C TYR A 6 56.13 -10.71 -29.77
N ILE A 7 56.74 -10.07 -28.77
CA ILE A 7 58.17 -10.20 -28.43
C ILE A 7 58.26 -10.50 -26.93
N ASN A 8 59.07 -11.50 -26.57
CA ASN A 8 59.37 -11.86 -25.17
C ASN A 8 58.15 -12.12 -24.27
N GLY A 9 57.04 -12.62 -24.84
CA GLY A 9 55.84 -12.95 -24.07
C GLY A 9 54.83 -11.80 -23.92
N GLU A 10 55.16 -10.60 -24.39
CA GLU A 10 54.33 -9.40 -24.26
C GLU A 10 53.94 -8.83 -25.64
N VAL A 11 52.85 -8.06 -25.65
CA VAL A 11 52.37 -7.32 -26.82
C VAL A 11 52.52 -5.82 -26.52
N PRO A 12 53.67 -5.20 -26.85
CA PRO A 12 53.99 -3.84 -26.43
C PRO A 12 53.14 -2.73 -27.08
N GLY A 13 52.36 -3.06 -28.12
CA GLY A 13 51.48 -2.10 -28.78
C GLY A 13 51.37 -2.34 -30.29
N SER A 14 50.73 -1.40 -30.98
CA SER A 14 50.65 -1.38 -32.44
C SER A 14 51.70 -0.41 -33.03
N PHE A 15 52.48 -0.89 -33.99
CA PHE A 15 53.62 -0.18 -34.59
C PHE A 15 53.42 0.01 -36.09
N SER A 16 54.00 1.07 -36.65
CA SER A 16 54.14 1.21 -38.10
C SER A 16 55.26 0.31 -38.64
N PRO A 17 55.28 -0.07 -39.93
CA PRO A 17 56.32 -0.96 -40.47
C PRO A 17 57.74 -0.44 -40.24
N GLU A 18 57.94 0.87 -40.36
CA GLU A 18 59.24 1.53 -40.12
C GLU A 18 59.65 1.53 -38.64
N GLU A 19 58.70 1.45 -37.71
CA GLU A 19 58.98 1.31 -36.28
C GLU A 19 59.38 -0.14 -35.94
N LEU A 20 58.85 -1.13 -36.65
CA LEU A 20 59.19 -2.55 -36.45
C LEU A 20 60.67 -2.83 -36.67
N SER A 21 61.29 -2.20 -37.68
CA SER A 21 62.72 -2.41 -37.98
C SER A 21 63.66 -1.84 -36.91
N LYS A 22 63.17 -0.93 -36.07
CA LYS A 22 63.94 -0.35 -34.95
C LYS A 22 63.84 -1.19 -33.67
N LEU A 23 62.93 -2.17 -33.61
CA LEU A 23 62.76 -3.03 -32.45
C LEU A 23 63.89 -4.06 -32.35
N SER A 24 64.59 -4.07 -31.23
CA SER A 24 65.62 -5.06 -30.93
C SER A 24 65.01 -6.46 -30.84
N GLY A 25 65.50 -7.41 -31.63
CA GLY A 25 65.00 -8.79 -31.67
C GLY A 25 63.84 -9.01 -32.65
N PHE A 26 63.43 -7.98 -33.41
CA PHE A 26 62.53 -8.17 -34.54
C PHE A 26 63.23 -8.98 -35.63
N SER A 27 62.64 -10.11 -36.00
CA SER A 27 63.20 -11.02 -37.00
C SER A 27 62.07 -11.60 -37.85
N GLY A 28 62.42 -12.31 -38.94
CA GLY A 28 61.42 -12.92 -39.81
C GLY A 28 60.52 -13.95 -39.13
N THR A 29 60.90 -14.45 -37.94
CA THR A 29 60.12 -15.42 -37.15
C THR A 29 59.25 -14.77 -36.08
N THR A 30 59.37 -13.46 -35.85
CA THR A 30 58.55 -12.73 -34.87
C THR A 30 57.08 -12.79 -35.29
N LEU A 31 56.18 -13.03 -34.34
CA LEU A 31 54.74 -13.11 -34.62
C LEU A 31 54.14 -11.70 -34.65
N VAL A 32 53.36 -11.44 -35.70
CA VAL A 32 52.78 -10.14 -35.99
C VAL A 32 51.30 -10.32 -36.37
N CYS A 33 50.45 -9.40 -35.93
CA CYS A 33 49.02 -9.36 -36.26
C CYS A 33 48.64 -7.97 -36.80
N PRO A 34 47.92 -7.84 -37.93
CA PRO A 34 47.40 -6.56 -38.39
C PRO A 34 46.49 -5.93 -37.33
N ALA A 35 46.57 -4.60 -37.14
CA ALA A 35 45.75 -3.88 -36.18
C ALA A 35 44.32 -3.59 -36.69
N GLU A 36 44.08 -3.80 -37.98
CA GLU A 36 42.75 -3.72 -38.59
C GLU A 36 42.01 -5.05 -38.38
N GLY A 37 41.23 -5.14 -37.30
CA GLY A 37 40.42 -6.30 -36.94
C GLY A 37 40.24 -6.40 -35.41
N GLU A 38 39.13 -6.99 -34.96
CA GLU A 38 38.96 -7.28 -33.53
C GLU A 38 40.04 -8.28 -33.08
N ILE A 39 40.72 -7.96 -31.98
CA ILE A 39 41.84 -8.72 -31.38
C ILE A 39 41.48 -10.21 -31.14
N LEU A 40 40.18 -10.52 -31.09
CA LEU A 40 39.64 -11.87 -30.90
C LEU A 40 39.95 -12.83 -32.06
N GLU A 41 40.15 -12.35 -33.28
CA GLU A 41 40.41 -13.23 -34.45
C GLU A 41 41.86 -13.72 -34.55
N LYS A 42 42.77 -13.31 -33.64
CA LYS A 42 44.10 -13.89 -33.38
C LYS A 42 44.86 -14.45 -34.61
N ASN A 43 44.88 -13.70 -35.71
CA ASN A 43 45.62 -14.07 -36.93
C ASN A 43 47.13 -13.76 -36.80
N TRP A 44 47.77 -14.31 -35.77
CA TRP A 44 49.20 -14.19 -35.54
C TRP A 44 49.97 -14.98 -36.61
N ARG A 45 50.68 -14.28 -37.47
CA ARG A 45 51.52 -14.86 -38.52
C ARG A 45 52.95 -14.40 -38.39
N ARG A 46 53.88 -15.10 -39.02
CA ARG A 46 55.29 -14.69 -39.00
C ARG A 46 55.47 -13.39 -39.77
N ALA A 47 56.32 -12.50 -39.27
CA ALA A 47 56.64 -11.23 -39.90
C ALA A 47 57.02 -11.37 -41.38
N GLY A 48 57.71 -12.46 -41.74
CA GLY A 48 58.08 -12.76 -43.13
C GLY A 48 56.94 -13.12 -44.08
N GLU A 49 55.72 -13.38 -43.60
CA GLU A 49 54.56 -13.70 -44.44
C GLU A 49 53.85 -12.44 -44.97
N PHE A 50 54.18 -11.25 -44.43
CA PHE A 50 53.58 -9.99 -44.86
C PHE A 50 54.49 -9.29 -45.89
N SER A 51 53.93 -9.02 -47.08
CA SER A 51 54.64 -8.36 -48.18
C SER A 51 55.15 -6.96 -47.83
N GLU A 52 54.46 -6.24 -46.93
CA GLU A 52 54.86 -4.91 -46.44
C GLU A 52 56.11 -4.94 -45.53
N ILE A 53 56.35 -6.06 -44.82
CA ILE A 53 57.41 -6.19 -43.80
C ILE A 53 58.67 -6.84 -44.39
N MET A 54 58.50 -7.70 -45.41
CA MET A 54 59.60 -8.35 -46.13
C MET A 54 60.76 -7.43 -46.56
N PRO A 55 60.55 -6.24 -47.17
CA PRO A 55 61.66 -5.38 -47.59
C PRO A 55 62.50 -4.88 -46.42
N LEU A 56 61.88 -4.61 -45.27
CA LEU A 56 62.56 -4.12 -44.07
C LEU A 56 63.41 -5.22 -43.39
N LEU A 57 62.92 -6.47 -43.41
CA LEU A 57 63.70 -7.63 -42.93
C LEU A 57 64.95 -7.88 -43.80
N ALA A 58 64.83 -7.68 -45.12
CA ALA A 58 65.97 -7.80 -46.03
C ALA A 58 67.06 -6.75 -45.72
N GLU A 59 66.68 -5.50 -45.44
CA GLU A 59 67.62 -4.43 -45.05
C GLU A 59 68.33 -4.72 -43.72
N LEU A 60 67.60 -5.18 -42.71
CA LEU A 60 68.14 -5.56 -41.39
C LEU A 60 69.16 -6.69 -41.49
N SER A 61 68.85 -7.73 -42.28
CA SER A 61 69.77 -8.86 -42.49
C SER A 61 71.08 -8.46 -43.15
N ARG A 62 71.07 -7.41 -43.98
CA ARG A 62 72.26 -6.90 -44.68
C ARG A 62 73.17 -6.08 -43.77
N GLN A 63 72.62 -5.48 -42.71
CA GLN A 63 73.39 -4.72 -41.71
C GLN A 63 74.05 -5.60 -40.64
N GLN A 64 73.55 -6.82 -40.39
CA GLN A 64 74.06 -7.71 -39.34
C GLN A 64 75.25 -8.59 -39.74
N GLN A 65 75.86 -8.40 -40.91
CA GLN A 65 77.00 -9.20 -41.34
C GLN A 65 78.28 -8.78 -40.58
N PRO A 66 78.85 -9.62 -39.70
CA PRO A 66 80.03 -9.26 -38.90
C PRO A 66 81.29 -9.19 -39.78
N PRO A 67 82.25 -8.31 -39.46
CA PRO A 67 83.54 -8.27 -40.13
C PRO A 67 84.37 -9.55 -39.84
N PRO A 68 85.22 -10.00 -40.78
CA PRO A 68 85.99 -11.25 -40.65
C PRO A 68 87.08 -11.17 -39.55
N PRO A 69 87.42 -12.30 -38.91
CA PRO A 69 88.29 -12.37 -37.73
C PRO A 69 89.78 -12.25 -38.08
N ALA A 70 90.52 -11.47 -37.29
CA ALA A 70 91.97 -11.34 -37.37
C ALA A 70 92.72 -12.46 -36.60
N GLU A 71 93.89 -12.79 -37.14
CA GLU A 71 94.85 -13.87 -36.83
C GLU A 71 95.50 -13.87 -35.42
N PRO A 72 96.13 -15.00 -35.01
CA PRO A 72 96.35 -15.39 -33.62
C PRO A 72 97.58 -14.75 -32.93
N PRO A 73 97.54 -14.55 -31.59
CA PRO A 73 98.64 -13.97 -30.83
C PRO A 73 99.76 -14.96 -30.46
N ALA A 74 100.94 -14.37 -30.28
CA ALA A 74 102.27 -14.94 -30.05
C ALA A 74 102.45 -15.63 -28.65
N PRO A 75 103.63 -16.22 -28.35
CA PRO A 75 103.79 -17.28 -27.35
C PRO A 75 103.49 -16.80 -25.93
N ALA A 76 102.63 -17.57 -25.26
CA ALA A 76 102.05 -17.23 -23.98
C ALA A 76 103.08 -17.29 -22.83
N ASP A 77 103.17 -16.16 -22.13
CA ASP A 77 103.80 -16.00 -20.83
C ASP A 77 103.06 -16.92 -19.83
N VAL A 78 103.74 -17.92 -19.27
CA VAL A 78 103.13 -18.96 -18.42
C VAL A 78 102.48 -18.36 -17.17
N ASP A 79 103.07 -17.29 -16.63
CA ASP A 79 102.52 -16.55 -15.49
C ASP A 79 101.21 -15.83 -15.86
N LYS A 80 101.12 -15.24 -17.07
CA LYS A 80 99.86 -14.66 -17.56
C LYS A 80 98.79 -15.71 -17.84
N LEU A 81 99.19 -16.93 -18.20
CA LEU A 81 98.28 -18.07 -18.35
C LEU A 81 97.74 -18.51 -16.99
N LEU A 82 98.58 -18.56 -15.96
CA LEU A 82 98.19 -18.85 -14.57
C LEU A 82 97.28 -17.77 -13.99
N ASP A 83 97.60 -16.49 -14.20
CA ASP A 83 96.77 -15.37 -13.77
C ASP A 83 95.43 -15.35 -14.51
N ASN A 84 95.41 -15.60 -15.81
CA ASN A 84 94.16 -15.73 -16.57
C ASN A 84 93.34 -16.96 -16.16
N ALA A 85 94.00 -18.09 -15.88
CA ALA A 85 93.33 -19.30 -15.41
C ALA A 85 92.73 -19.09 -14.01
N SER A 86 93.46 -18.44 -13.11
CA SER A 86 92.96 -18.11 -11.77
C SER A 86 91.80 -17.12 -11.85
N HIS A 87 91.89 -16.07 -12.66
CA HIS A 87 90.80 -15.10 -12.86
C HIS A 87 89.54 -15.75 -13.47
N ARG A 88 89.72 -16.69 -14.40
CA ARG A 88 88.62 -17.51 -14.97
C ARG A 88 87.98 -18.44 -13.94
N LEU A 89 88.78 -19.05 -13.08
CA LEU A 89 88.25 -19.88 -11.99
C LEU A 89 87.49 -19.03 -10.98
N PHE A 90 88.02 -17.88 -10.56
CA PHE A 90 87.34 -16.99 -9.62
C PHE A 90 86.07 -16.38 -10.19
N SER A 91 86.06 -15.99 -11.47
CA SER A 91 84.84 -15.53 -12.15
C SER A 91 83.79 -16.64 -12.24
N HIS A 92 84.16 -17.86 -12.63
CA HIS A 92 83.22 -18.97 -12.67
C HIS A 92 82.70 -19.34 -11.26
N VAL A 93 83.53 -19.27 -10.22
CA VAL A 93 83.08 -19.46 -8.84
C VAL A 93 82.13 -18.34 -8.42
N ALA A 94 82.39 -17.08 -8.80
CA ALA A 94 81.49 -15.96 -8.53
C ALA A 94 80.15 -16.11 -9.26
N GLU A 95 80.17 -16.58 -10.51
CA GLU A 95 78.98 -16.91 -11.29
C GLU A 95 78.19 -18.04 -10.63
N LEU A 96 78.85 -19.14 -10.22
CA LEU A 96 78.21 -20.24 -9.49
C LEU A 96 77.60 -19.79 -8.16
N MET A 97 78.28 -18.92 -7.39
CA MET A 97 77.72 -18.36 -6.16
C MET A 97 76.47 -17.52 -6.45
N LYS A 98 76.52 -16.67 -7.48
CA LYS A 98 75.38 -15.88 -7.92
C LYS A 98 74.22 -16.75 -8.39
N GLU A 99 74.48 -17.82 -9.15
CA GLU A 99 73.46 -18.79 -9.53
C GLU A 99 72.85 -19.52 -8.33
N LEU A 100 73.66 -19.88 -7.34
CA LEU A 100 73.17 -20.49 -6.10
C LEU A 100 72.31 -19.54 -5.28
N GLU A 101 72.67 -18.25 -5.25
CA GLU A 101 71.88 -17.20 -4.60
C GLU A 101 70.56 -16.96 -5.34
N ASN A 102 70.59 -16.83 -6.67
CA ASN A 102 69.39 -16.76 -7.50
C ASN A 102 68.48 -17.98 -7.26
N ARG A 103 69.03 -19.20 -7.20
CA ARG A 103 68.24 -20.40 -6.89
C ARG A 103 67.64 -20.42 -5.49
N ARG A 104 68.27 -19.75 -4.52
CA ARG A 104 67.70 -19.58 -3.17
C ARG A 104 66.56 -18.57 -3.18
N GLU A 105 66.73 -17.46 -3.90
CA GLU A 105 65.69 -16.45 -4.08
C GLU A 105 64.47 -17.00 -4.85
N GLU A 106 64.70 -17.74 -5.93
CA GLU A 106 63.64 -18.44 -6.67
C GLU A 106 62.87 -19.40 -5.78
N LYS A 107 63.55 -20.19 -4.96
CA LYS A 107 62.89 -21.10 -4.00
C LYS A 107 62.07 -20.31 -2.96
N ALA A 108 62.59 -19.20 -2.45
CA ALA A 108 61.87 -18.34 -1.53
C ALA A 108 60.61 -17.73 -2.20
N LEU A 109 60.73 -17.30 -3.46
CA LEU A 109 59.62 -16.79 -4.25
C LEU A 109 58.56 -17.88 -4.48
N VAL A 110 58.96 -19.08 -4.91
CA VAL A 110 58.04 -20.21 -5.12
C VAL A 110 57.28 -20.55 -3.84
N LEU A 111 57.95 -20.60 -2.68
CA LEU A 111 57.30 -20.83 -1.40
C LEU A 111 56.33 -19.70 -1.02
N SER A 112 56.69 -18.44 -1.32
CA SER A 112 55.82 -17.29 -1.09
C SER A 112 54.56 -17.33 -1.96
N LEU A 113 54.69 -17.70 -3.23
CA LEU A 113 53.58 -17.83 -4.17
C LEU A 113 52.70 -19.03 -3.81
N GLN A 114 53.29 -20.15 -3.36
CA GLN A 114 52.53 -21.29 -2.86
C GLN A 114 51.68 -20.91 -1.64
N ARG A 115 52.22 -20.12 -0.71
CA ARG A 115 51.46 -19.59 0.42
C ARG A 115 50.30 -18.71 -0.04
N GLN A 116 50.57 -17.77 -0.96
CA GLN A 116 49.51 -16.91 -1.53
C GLN A 116 48.42 -17.72 -2.24
N ILE A 117 48.78 -18.78 -2.98
CA ILE A 117 47.80 -19.66 -3.63
C ILE A 117 46.94 -20.39 -2.59
N MET A 118 47.52 -20.82 -1.47
CA MET A 118 46.76 -21.44 -0.38
C MET A 118 45.80 -20.43 0.25
N ASP A 119 46.27 -19.22 0.57
CA ASP A 119 45.43 -18.17 1.16
C ASP A 119 44.27 -17.80 0.23
N LEU A 120 44.51 -17.67 -1.08
CA LEU A 120 43.47 -17.39 -2.07
C LEU A 120 42.47 -18.56 -2.22
N LYS A 121 42.92 -19.81 -2.10
CA LYS A 121 42.04 -20.98 -2.12
C LYS A 121 41.13 -20.98 -0.89
N ASP A 122 41.66 -20.68 0.28
CA ASP A 122 40.89 -20.61 1.52
C ASP A 122 39.85 -19.47 1.46
N GLN A 123 40.23 -18.31 0.94
CA GLN A 123 39.30 -17.20 0.69
C GLN A 123 38.19 -17.58 -0.29
N LEU A 124 38.52 -18.31 -1.37
CA LEU A 124 37.54 -18.77 -2.35
C LEU A 124 36.57 -19.79 -1.72
N LEU A 125 37.07 -20.71 -0.89
CA LEU A 125 36.21 -21.64 -0.15
C LEU A 125 35.28 -20.91 0.82
N GLN A 126 35.79 -19.94 1.58
CA GLN A 126 34.96 -19.12 2.47
C GLN A 126 33.89 -18.34 1.71
N ALA A 127 34.23 -17.75 0.56
CA ALA A 127 33.28 -17.05 -0.28
C ALA A 127 32.17 -17.99 -0.81
N ARG A 128 32.52 -19.23 -1.18
CA ARG A 128 31.54 -20.25 -1.59
C ARG A 128 30.62 -20.66 -0.44
N GLU A 129 31.15 -20.84 0.76
CA GLU A 129 30.32 -21.14 1.94
C GLU A 129 29.37 -19.98 2.30
N GLN A 130 29.84 -18.74 2.20
CA GLN A 130 28.99 -17.57 2.39
C GLN A 130 27.89 -17.51 1.32
N ASN A 131 28.22 -17.77 0.06
CA ASN A 131 27.23 -17.78 -1.02
C ASN A 131 26.20 -18.89 -0.82
N ALA A 132 26.62 -20.09 -0.44
CA ALA A 132 25.71 -21.19 -0.10
C ALA A 132 24.77 -20.83 1.06
N LYS A 133 25.27 -20.13 2.10
CA LYS A 133 24.42 -19.63 3.20
C LYS A 133 23.38 -18.62 2.69
N LEU A 134 23.77 -17.71 1.80
CA LEU A 134 22.83 -16.75 1.19
C LEU A 134 21.78 -17.45 0.33
N GLU A 135 22.17 -18.44 -0.47
CA GLU A 135 21.26 -19.27 -1.26
C GLU A 135 20.24 -20.00 -0.38
N THR A 136 20.67 -20.56 0.77
CA THR A 136 19.74 -21.19 1.72
C THR A 136 18.80 -20.20 2.42
N ASN A 137 19.17 -18.94 2.54
CA ASN A 137 18.34 -17.90 3.17
C ASN A 137 17.35 -17.24 2.20
N LEU A 138 17.59 -17.33 0.89
CA LEU A 138 16.72 -16.79 -0.16
C LEU A 138 15.25 -17.23 -0.04
N PRO A 139 14.91 -18.54 0.12
CA PRO A 139 13.51 -18.95 0.28
C PRO A 139 12.85 -18.35 1.53
N ARG A 140 13.59 -18.20 2.63
CA ARG A 140 13.07 -17.59 3.85
C ARG A 140 12.73 -16.10 3.65
N LEU A 141 13.50 -15.37 2.84
CA LEU A 141 13.15 -14.00 2.48
C LEU A 141 11.86 -13.95 1.66
N ALA A 142 11.68 -14.85 0.69
CA ALA A 142 10.45 -14.93 -0.09
C ALA A 142 9.22 -15.25 0.78
N GLU A 143 9.36 -16.12 1.78
CA GLU A 143 8.30 -16.41 2.76
C GLU A 143 7.97 -15.19 3.63
N LEU A 144 8.98 -14.44 4.09
CA LEU A 144 8.79 -13.21 4.85
C LEU A 144 8.10 -12.12 4.01
N GLU A 145 8.49 -11.95 2.75
CA GLU A 145 7.83 -11.04 1.82
C GLU A 145 6.38 -11.43 1.55
N ALA A 146 6.09 -12.72 1.37
CA ALA A 146 4.72 -13.21 1.20
C ALA A 146 3.87 -12.98 2.46
N SER A 147 4.43 -13.24 3.64
CA SER A 147 3.80 -12.95 4.92
C SER A 147 3.52 -11.46 5.10
N GLN A 148 4.47 -10.60 4.70
CA GLN A 148 4.31 -9.15 4.75
C GLN A 148 3.19 -8.68 3.82
N ARG A 149 3.14 -9.16 2.57
CA ARG A 149 2.03 -8.86 1.65
C ARG A 149 0.69 -9.30 2.23
N GLN A 150 0.64 -10.48 2.84
CA GLN A 150 -0.58 -10.95 3.50
C GLN A 150 -1.00 -10.07 4.68
N SER A 151 -0.05 -9.55 5.47
CA SER A 151 -0.37 -8.60 6.54
C SER A 151 -0.85 -7.26 5.99
N ASP A 152 -0.26 -6.76 4.91
CA ASP A 152 -0.66 -5.51 4.27
C ASP A 152 -2.08 -5.61 3.69
N ASP A 153 -2.39 -6.73 3.03
CA ASP A 153 -3.74 -7.02 2.54
C ASP A 153 -4.77 -7.05 3.70
N ARG A 154 -4.41 -7.69 4.82
CA ARG A 154 -5.26 -7.72 6.01
C ARG A 154 -5.47 -6.33 6.59
N ILE A 155 -4.42 -5.52 6.69
CA ILE A 155 -4.51 -4.14 7.17
C ILE A 155 -5.43 -3.33 6.26
N SER A 156 -5.25 -3.39 4.93
CA SER A 156 -6.12 -2.67 3.98
C SER A 156 -7.58 -3.09 4.10
N SER A 157 -7.85 -4.38 4.31
CA SER A 157 -9.22 -4.88 4.51
C SER A 157 -9.83 -4.35 5.82
N LEU A 158 -9.04 -4.30 6.90
CA LEU A 158 -9.49 -3.75 8.17
C LEU A 158 -9.76 -2.25 8.07
N GLU A 159 -8.89 -1.50 7.40
CA GLU A 159 -9.08 -0.07 7.13
C GLU A 159 -10.36 0.18 6.33
N ALA A 160 -10.60 -0.59 5.27
CA ALA A 160 -11.83 -0.50 4.49
C ALA A 160 -13.09 -0.78 5.35
N THR A 161 -13.03 -1.78 6.23
CA THR A 161 -14.16 -2.07 7.14
C THR A 161 -14.35 -0.99 8.21
N LEU A 162 -13.27 -0.38 8.70
CA LEU A 162 -13.31 0.71 9.66
C LEU A 162 -13.98 1.92 9.01
N HIS A 163 -13.51 2.30 7.81
CA HIS A 163 -14.09 3.40 7.05
C HIS A 163 -15.59 3.18 6.76
N GLY A 164 -15.97 1.97 6.33
CA GLY A 164 -17.39 1.63 6.12
C GLY A 164 -18.23 1.73 7.40
N ARG A 165 -17.66 1.42 8.58
CA ARG A 165 -18.34 1.61 9.87
C ARG A 165 -18.45 3.08 10.26
N GLU A 166 -17.43 3.89 9.98
CA GLU A 166 -17.47 5.33 10.21
C GLU A 166 -18.55 6.00 9.38
N ASP A 167 -18.66 5.65 8.10
CA ASP A 167 -19.70 6.14 7.21
C ASP A 167 -21.10 5.74 7.70
N ALA A 168 -21.27 4.48 8.12
CA ALA A 168 -22.54 4.01 8.69
C ALA A 168 -22.91 4.78 9.97
N LEU A 169 -21.94 5.04 10.85
CA LEU A 169 -22.16 5.84 12.07
C LEU A 169 -22.50 7.30 11.72
N ALA A 170 -21.85 7.89 10.72
CA ALA A 170 -22.16 9.23 10.24
C ALA A 170 -23.60 9.31 9.69
N GLN A 171 -24.03 8.32 8.91
CA GLN A 171 -25.40 8.22 8.41
C GLN A 171 -26.42 8.08 9.54
N LEU A 172 -26.16 7.22 10.52
CA LEU A 172 -27.04 7.06 11.70
C LEU A 172 -27.14 8.36 12.52
N ARG A 173 -26.05 9.10 12.67
CA ARG A 173 -26.06 10.42 13.34
C ARG A 173 -26.93 11.42 12.57
N MET A 174 -26.82 11.48 11.25
CA MET A 174 -27.69 12.34 10.44
C MET A 174 -29.16 11.94 10.55
N GLN A 175 -29.48 10.64 10.58
CA GLN A 175 -30.85 10.16 10.77
C GLN A 175 -31.39 10.49 12.16
N LEU A 176 -30.58 10.37 13.22
CA LEU A 176 -30.95 10.78 14.56
C LEU A 176 -31.25 12.28 14.64
N GLU A 177 -30.42 13.11 14.01
CA GLU A 177 -30.65 14.56 14.01
C GLU A 177 -31.93 14.93 13.23
N LYS A 178 -32.17 14.25 12.10
CA LYS A 178 -33.41 14.41 11.32
C LYS A 178 -34.65 14.03 12.14
N THR A 179 -34.66 12.85 12.76
CA THR A 179 -35.79 12.38 13.58
C THR A 179 -36.01 13.24 14.82
N ARG A 180 -34.93 13.79 15.41
CA ARG A 180 -35.01 14.79 16.48
C ARG A 180 -35.69 16.06 16.00
N GLY A 181 -35.29 16.60 14.85
CA GLY A 181 -35.95 17.76 14.24
C GLY A 181 -37.44 17.52 13.99
N GLU A 182 -37.79 16.36 13.43
CA GLU A 182 -39.19 15.95 13.21
C GLU A 182 -39.97 15.88 14.53
N LEU A 183 -39.42 15.29 15.59
CA LEU A 183 -40.03 15.23 16.92
C LEU A 183 -40.26 16.64 17.51
N GLU A 184 -39.29 17.55 17.36
CA GLU A 184 -39.43 18.94 17.83
C GLU A 184 -40.53 19.69 17.05
N THR A 185 -40.63 19.50 15.74
CA THR A 185 -41.73 20.08 14.95
C THR A 185 -43.09 19.52 15.32
N ALA A 186 -43.18 18.19 15.55
CA ALA A 186 -44.40 17.54 16.00
C ALA A 186 -44.82 18.03 17.38
N LYS A 187 -43.86 18.23 18.30
CA LYS A 187 -44.09 18.80 19.62
C LYS A 187 -44.67 20.22 19.53
N ARG A 188 -44.12 21.08 18.66
CA ARG A 188 -44.65 22.45 18.43
C ARG A 188 -46.10 22.40 17.92
N ARG A 189 -46.38 21.58 16.90
CA ARG A 189 -47.74 21.36 16.39
C ARG A 189 -48.69 20.87 17.47
N PHE A 190 -48.27 19.91 18.29
CA PHE A 190 -49.08 19.41 19.40
C PHE A 190 -49.39 20.53 20.41
N THR A 191 -48.40 21.35 20.78
CA THR A 191 -48.64 22.49 21.69
C THR A 191 -49.59 23.53 21.09
N GLU A 192 -49.51 23.81 19.79
CA GLU A 192 -50.46 24.68 19.08
C GLU A 192 -51.87 24.11 19.14
N THR A 193 -52.06 22.83 18.77
CA THR A 193 -53.38 22.18 18.82
C THR A 193 -53.95 22.11 20.24
N ALA A 194 -53.11 21.90 21.26
CA ALA A 194 -53.54 21.91 22.65
C ALA A 194 -54.00 23.30 23.12
N ASN A 195 -53.30 24.36 22.69
CA ASN A 195 -53.71 25.74 22.93
C ASN A 195 -55.04 26.06 22.23
N ASP A 196 -55.22 25.63 20.98
CA ASP A 196 -56.46 25.81 20.23
C ASP A 196 -57.66 25.11 20.90
N LEU A 197 -57.46 23.87 21.35
CA LEU A 197 -58.49 23.14 22.12
C LEU A 197 -58.83 23.86 23.43
N THR A 198 -57.83 24.42 24.11
CA THR A 198 -58.05 25.21 25.33
C THR A 198 -58.88 26.46 25.05
N ILE A 199 -58.64 27.15 23.92
CA ILE A 199 -59.44 28.31 23.49
C ILE A 199 -60.87 27.88 23.15
N ARG A 200 -61.04 26.79 22.39
CA ARG A 200 -62.37 26.24 22.05
C ARG A 200 -63.17 25.85 23.28
N ASN A 201 -62.55 25.18 24.25
CA ASN A 201 -63.21 24.82 25.51
C ASN A 201 -63.70 26.07 26.27
N ARG A 202 -62.87 27.12 26.35
CA ARG A 202 -63.29 28.40 26.96
C ARG A 202 -64.46 29.04 26.21
N LEU A 203 -64.52 28.91 24.89
CA LEU A 203 -65.63 29.43 24.08
C LEU A 203 -66.91 28.60 24.30
N VAL A 204 -66.81 27.27 24.36
CA VAL A 204 -67.93 26.38 24.71
C VAL A 204 -68.46 26.71 26.10
N ASP A 205 -67.59 26.94 27.08
CA ASP A 205 -68.00 27.33 28.45
C ASP A 205 -68.74 28.68 28.47
N LYS A 206 -68.30 29.64 27.67
CA LYS A 206 -68.98 30.95 27.51
C LYS A 206 -70.35 30.78 26.87
N LEU A 207 -70.43 30.06 25.75
CA LEU A 207 -71.69 29.81 25.06
C LEU A 207 -72.68 29.04 25.93
N SER A 208 -72.18 28.08 26.73
CA SER A 208 -73.01 27.32 27.68
C SER A 208 -73.58 28.23 28.76
N ARG A 209 -72.78 29.16 29.31
CA ARG A 209 -73.26 30.17 30.25
C ARG A 209 -74.30 31.09 29.61
N ASP A 210 -73.99 31.67 28.45
CA ASP A 210 -74.91 32.56 27.73
C ASP A 210 -76.24 31.85 27.42
N LEU A 211 -76.19 30.57 27.01
CA LEU A 211 -77.38 29.76 26.77
C LEU A 211 -78.22 29.60 28.05
N THR A 212 -77.61 29.22 29.18
CA THR A 212 -78.33 29.09 30.45
C THR A 212 -78.92 30.42 30.94
N GLU A 213 -78.23 31.55 30.73
CA GLU A 213 -78.77 32.88 31.05
C GLU A 213 -80.00 33.22 30.18
N LYS A 214 -79.97 32.87 28.89
CA LYS A 214 -81.11 33.04 27.99
C LYS A 214 -82.27 32.12 28.37
N GLU A 215 -82.02 30.87 28.74
CA GLU A 215 -83.04 29.95 29.24
C GLU A 215 -83.73 30.52 30.50
N VAL A 216 -82.97 31.06 31.45
CA VAL A 216 -83.51 31.71 32.64
C VAL A 216 -84.30 32.97 32.29
N SER A 217 -83.79 33.80 31.37
CA SER A 217 -84.50 35.01 30.90
C SER A 217 -85.82 34.66 30.20
N LEU A 218 -85.83 33.61 29.38
CA LEU A 218 -87.02 33.09 28.71
C LEU A 218 -88.02 32.55 29.75
N ALA A 219 -87.57 31.76 30.72
CA ALA A 219 -88.43 31.26 31.81
C ALA A 219 -89.08 32.40 32.61
N LYS A 220 -88.34 33.48 32.88
CA LYS A 220 -88.87 34.71 33.50
C LYS A 220 -89.92 35.38 32.63
N ALA A 221 -89.64 35.55 31.33
CA ALA A 221 -90.59 36.14 30.38
C ALA A 221 -91.88 35.32 30.26
N LEU A 222 -91.79 33.99 30.13
CA LEU A 222 -92.95 33.10 30.12
C LEU A 222 -93.76 33.17 31.42
N SER A 223 -93.09 33.27 32.57
CA SER A 223 -93.77 33.43 33.86
C SER A 223 -94.52 34.76 33.95
N LEU A 224 -93.96 35.85 33.41
CA LEU A 224 -94.60 37.15 33.34
C LEU A 224 -95.81 37.11 32.40
N ILE A 225 -95.68 36.48 31.23
CA ILE A 225 -96.79 36.27 30.29
C ILE A 225 -97.94 35.52 30.98
N ARG A 226 -97.66 34.41 31.67
CA ARG A 226 -98.69 33.67 32.42
C ARG A 226 -99.41 34.54 33.46
N ARG A 227 -98.69 35.40 34.19
CA ARG A 227 -99.32 36.34 35.14
C ARG A 227 -100.20 37.37 34.43
N LEU A 228 -99.74 37.92 33.31
CA LEU A 228 -100.55 38.84 32.51
C LEU A 228 -101.79 38.15 31.93
N GLU A 229 -101.67 36.91 31.48
CA GLU A 229 -102.80 36.08 31.05
C GLU A 229 -103.78 35.86 32.20
N GLU A 230 -103.30 35.53 33.40
CA GLU A 230 -104.12 35.39 34.62
C GLU A 230 -104.83 36.70 35.01
N ASP A 231 -104.14 37.84 34.96
CA ASP A 231 -104.71 39.14 35.29
C ASP A 231 -105.73 39.60 34.23
N LEU A 232 -105.47 39.34 32.94
CA LEU A 232 -106.41 39.65 31.86
C LEU A 232 -107.67 38.79 31.96
N ASN A 233 -107.54 37.50 32.30
CA ASN A 233 -108.66 36.61 32.60
C ASN A 233 -109.53 37.12 33.77
N ARG A 234 -108.92 37.80 34.77
CA ARG A 234 -109.65 38.39 35.91
C ARG A 234 -110.40 39.65 35.52
N ILE A 235 -109.83 40.49 34.66
CA ILE A 235 -110.42 41.79 34.27
C ILE A 235 -111.51 41.59 33.20
N CYS A 236 -111.36 40.60 32.31
CA CYS A 236 -112.29 40.34 31.22
C CYS A 236 -112.68 38.85 31.13
N PRO A 237 -113.48 38.32 32.09
CA PRO A 237 -113.86 36.91 32.09
C PRO A 237 -114.66 36.47 30.84
N ASP A 238 -115.36 37.41 30.18
CA ASP A 238 -116.24 37.12 29.03
C ASP A 238 -115.62 37.41 27.64
N ALA A 239 -114.41 37.97 27.57
CA ALA A 239 -113.77 38.32 26.29
C ALA A 239 -113.09 37.11 25.60
N ILE A 240 -112.97 35.99 26.29
CA ILE A 240 -112.33 34.77 25.77
C ILE A 240 -113.43 33.81 25.35
N GLN A 241 -114.04 34.11 24.20
CA GLN A 241 -114.87 33.12 23.53
C GLN A 241 -114.02 31.91 23.11
N PRO A 242 -114.54 30.67 23.23
CA PRO A 242 -113.80 29.44 22.97
C PRO A 242 -113.41 29.21 21.50
N GLU A 243 -113.87 30.03 20.54
CA GLU A 243 -113.65 29.82 19.11
C GLU A 243 -112.19 30.03 18.65
N SER A 244 -111.39 30.82 19.37
CA SER A 244 -109.96 31.04 19.03
C SER A 244 -109.01 29.98 19.60
N ARG A 245 -109.48 29.11 20.49
CA ARG A 245 -108.66 28.04 21.10
C ARG A 245 -108.44 26.85 20.14
N GLU A 246 -109.36 26.62 19.20
CA GLU A 246 -109.25 25.54 18.20
C GLU A 246 -108.29 25.89 17.04
N GLN A 247 -108.14 27.16 16.67
CA GLN A 247 -107.18 27.57 15.61
C GLN A 247 -105.71 27.45 16.05
N ILE A 248 -105.40 27.68 17.33
CA ILE A 248 -104.01 27.59 17.85
C ILE A 248 -103.56 26.12 17.98
N GLN A 249 -104.49 25.18 18.16
CA GLN A 249 -104.18 23.75 18.24
C GLN A 249 -103.93 23.13 16.85
N GLN A 250 -104.45 23.71 15.76
CA GLN A 250 -104.21 23.25 14.38
C GLN A 250 -102.89 23.76 13.76
N LEU A 251 -102.35 24.90 14.20
CA LEU A 251 -101.05 25.41 13.72
C LEU A 251 -99.84 24.73 14.38
N SER A 252 -100.03 24.14 15.56
CA SER A 252 -98.99 23.44 16.32
C SER A 252 -98.61 22.06 15.76
N THR A 253 -99.43 21.48 14.88
CA THR A 253 -99.24 20.12 14.32
C THR A 253 -98.70 20.10 12.89
N SER A 254 -98.45 21.26 12.27
CA SER A 254 -98.16 21.36 10.82
C SER A 254 -96.71 21.74 10.47
N LYS A 255 -95.72 21.45 11.33
CA LYS A 255 -94.31 21.73 11.00
C LYS A 255 -93.32 20.67 11.48
N GLU A 256 -93.64 19.40 11.26
CA GLU A 256 -92.64 18.34 11.08
C GLU A 256 -92.20 18.33 9.60
N GLY A 257 -91.47 19.35 9.19
CA GLY A 257 -90.91 19.48 7.85
C GLY A 257 -89.39 19.32 7.87
N ASN A 258 -88.91 18.23 7.28
CA ASN A 258 -87.52 17.95 6.92
C ASN A 258 -86.53 17.69 8.07
N GLY A 259 -86.58 16.45 8.58
CA GLY A 259 -85.38 15.76 9.02
C GLY A 259 -84.41 15.62 7.84
N ALA A 260 -83.49 16.58 7.72
CA ALA A 260 -82.34 16.46 6.85
C ALA A 260 -81.49 15.27 7.33
N LYS A 261 -81.41 14.25 6.48
CA LYS A 261 -80.39 13.19 6.54
C LYS A 261 -79.03 13.82 6.90
N PRO A 262 -78.28 13.29 7.88
CA PRO A 262 -76.85 13.53 7.91
C PRO A 262 -76.27 12.86 6.66
N SER A 263 -76.00 13.69 5.64
CA SER A 263 -75.21 13.30 4.48
C SER A 263 -73.83 12.94 4.99
N ALA A 264 -73.49 11.66 4.90
CA ALA A 264 -72.12 11.19 5.03
C ALA A 264 -71.28 11.87 3.94
N ALA A 265 -70.65 12.98 4.30
CA ALA A 265 -69.58 13.56 3.50
C ALA A 265 -68.35 12.67 3.69
N VAL A 266 -68.13 11.88 2.65
CA VAL A 266 -66.86 11.27 2.31
C VAL A 266 -65.82 12.40 2.20
N ASP A 267 -64.83 12.41 3.08
CA ASP A 267 -63.53 13.05 2.82
C ASP A 267 -62.68 12.06 2.02
N PRO A 268 -62.31 12.37 0.76
CA PRO A 268 -61.27 11.66 0.05
C PRO A 268 -59.98 12.49 0.15
N ASP A 269 -59.28 12.42 1.28
CA ASP A 269 -57.83 12.65 1.34
C ASP A 269 -57.30 12.42 2.76
N ALA A 270 -57.37 11.17 3.21
CA ALA A 270 -56.44 10.71 4.22
C ALA A 270 -55.13 10.37 3.50
N PRO A 271 -54.00 11.05 3.79
CA PRO A 271 -52.71 10.59 3.28
C PRO A 271 -52.51 9.14 3.74
N PRO A 272 -51.96 8.26 2.88
CA PRO A 272 -51.82 6.85 3.19
C PRO A 272 -51.10 6.71 4.53
N ARG A 273 -51.77 6.05 5.48
CA ARG A 273 -51.10 5.59 6.70
C ARG A 273 -49.86 4.83 6.25
N PRO A 274 -48.66 5.16 6.76
CA PRO A 274 -47.52 4.29 6.56
C PRO A 274 -47.89 2.96 7.21
N SER A 275 -48.15 1.96 6.38
CA SER A 275 -48.06 0.58 6.77
C SER A 275 -46.64 0.39 7.28
N TYR A 276 -46.46 0.55 8.59
CA TYR A 276 -45.36 -0.09 9.29
C TYR A 276 -45.62 -1.59 9.18
N THR A 277 -45.33 -2.15 8.01
CA THR A 277 -44.76 -3.49 7.96
C THR A 277 -43.48 -3.38 8.76
N THR A 278 -43.58 -3.79 10.02
CA THR A 278 -42.45 -4.29 10.79
C THR A 278 -41.91 -5.49 10.01
N ASP A 279 -41.23 -5.23 8.90
CA ASP A 279 -40.11 -6.06 8.46
C ASP A 279 -39.06 -5.84 9.54
N GLU A 280 -39.26 -6.54 10.66
CA GLU A 280 -38.15 -7.01 11.46
C GLU A 280 -37.23 -7.71 10.45
N PRO A 281 -36.02 -7.21 10.20
CA PRO A 281 -35.02 -8.08 9.62
C PRO A 281 -34.91 -9.24 10.61
N ARG A 282 -35.45 -10.40 10.23
CA ARG A 282 -35.03 -11.68 10.79
C ARG A 282 -33.53 -11.70 10.62
N ILE A 283 -32.83 -11.26 11.67
CA ILE A 283 -31.44 -11.61 11.90
C ILE A 283 -31.47 -13.13 11.85
N PRO A 284 -30.80 -13.77 10.87
CA PRO A 284 -30.74 -15.21 10.85
C PRO A 284 -30.08 -15.65 12.17
N ALA A 285 -30.90 -16.18 13.07
CA ALA A 285 -30.46 -16.93 14.23
C ALA A 285 -29.89 -18.26 13.73
N ASN A 286 -28.72 -18.21 13.09
CA ASN A 286 -27.78 -19.30 12.87
C ASN A 286 -26.69 -18.87 11.89
N ALA A 287 -25.76 -18.06 12.39
CA ALA A 287 -24.38 -18.11 11.97
C ALA A 287 -23.54 -17.65 13.16
N ALA A 288 -23.50 -18.48 14.21
CA ALA A 288 -22.34 -18.47 15.09
C ALA A 288 -21.16 -18.83 14.18
N ALA A 289 -20.54 -17.81 13.60
CA ALA A 289 -19.24 -17.95 12.98
C ALA A 289 -18.35 -18.63 14.03
N PRO A 290 -17.64 -19.70 13.68
CA PRO A 290 -16.68 -20.28 14.60
C PRO A 290 -15.76 -19.15 15.03
N LEU A 291 -15.73 -18.88 16.34
CA LEU A 291 -14.75 -17.99 16.94
C LEU A 291 -13.41 -18.37 16.32
N PRO A 292 -12.65 -17.42 15.73
CA PRO A 292 -11.35 -17.74 15.20
C PRO A 292 -10.58 -18.42 16.32
N GLU A 293 -10.16 -19.67 16.09
CA GLU A 293 -9.30 -20.40 17.01
C GLU A 293 -8.19 -19.42 17.41
N GLN A 294 -8.20 -18.99 18.67
CA GLN A 294 -7.13 -18.16 19.18
C GLN A 294 -5.84 -18.91 18.85
N PRO A 295 -4.87 -18.27 18.18
CA PRO A 295 -3.67 -18.96 17.74
C PRO A 295 -3.05 -19.60 18.99
N ALA A 296 -2.71 -20.89 18.93
CA ALA A 296 -2.12 -21.65 20.04
C ALA A 296 -0.91 -20.93 20.68
N ALA A 297 -0.29 -20.00 19.96
CA ALA A 297 0.73 -19.08 20.45
C ALA A 297 0.25 -18.13 21.57
N GLN A 298 -0.99 -17.60 21.52
CA GLN A 298 -1.53 -16.71 22.56
C GLN A 298 -1.86 -17.47 23.87
N THR A 299 -2.34 -18.71 23.77
CA THR A 299 -2.52 -19.59 24.94
C THR A 299 -1.17 -20.03 25.54
N ALA A 300 -0.15 -20.25 24.72
CA ALA A 300 1.21 -20.51 25.21
C ALA A 300 1.80 -19.31 25.95
N LEU A 301 1.67 -18.10 25.41
CA LEU A 301 2.19 -16.86 26.02
C LEU A 301 1.49 -16.51 27.35
N THR A 302 0.17 -16.66 27.41
CA THR A 302 -0.60 -16.41 28.64
C THR A 302 -0.29 -17.43 29.75
N ASN A 303 -0.03 -18.68 29.39
CA ASN A 303 0.42 -19.70 30.35
C ASN A 303 1.86 -19.45 30.82
N LEU A 304 2.74 -18.91 29.97
CA LEU A 304 4.10 -18.51 30.35
C LEU A 304 4.08 -17.30 31.29
N LEU A 305 3.25 -16.30 31.02
CA LEU A 305 3.07 -15.13 31.89
C LEU A 305 2.47 -15.49 33.25
N LYS A 306 1.49 -16.42 33.30
CA LYS A 306 0.96 -16.95 34.57
C LYS A 306 1.98 -17.71 35.39
N LYS A 307 2.99 -18.34 34.77
CA LYS A 307 4.09 -19.02 35.47
C LYS A 307 5.19 -18.07 35.94
N LEU A 308 5.40 -16.96 35.23
CA LEU A 308 6.46 -15.98 35.53
C LEU A 308 6.04 -14.93 36.56
N ILE A 309 4.74 -14.70 36.74
CA ILE A 309 4.23 -13.79 37.76
C ILE A 309 3.71 -14.64 38.93
N PRO A 310 4.53 -14.95 39.95
CA PRO A 310 4.02 -15.54 41.17
C PRO A 310 3.01 -14.55 41.75
N ARG A 311 1.75 -14.99 41.88
CA ARG A 311 0.75 -14.23 42.65
C ARG A 311 1.32 -14.04 44.04
N GLN A 312 1.72 -12.82 44.37
CA GLN A 312 1.89 -12.42 45.75
C GLN A 312 0.48 -12.40 46.34
N ASP A 313 0.20 -13.41 47.15
CA ASP A 313 -0.99 -13.43 47.98
C ASP A 313 -0.92 -12.25 48.95
N HIS A 314 -1.86 -11.33 48.81
CA HIS A 314 -2.18 -10.29 49.78
C HIS A 314 -3.50 -10.65 50.46
#